data_AF-A0A951LWM4-F1
#
_entry.id   AF-A0A951LWM4-F1
#
_cell.length_a   1.000
_cell.length_b   1.000
_cell.length_c   1.000
_cell.angle_alpha   90.00
_cell.angle_beta   90.00
_cell.angle_gamma   90.00
#
_symmetry.space_group_name_H-M   'P 1'
#
loop_
_entity.id
_entity.type
_entity.pdbx_description
1 polymer ?
#
loop_
_entity_poly.entity_id
_entity_poly.type
_entity_poly.pdbx_seq_one_letter_code
_entity_poly.pdbx_strand_id
1 'polypeptide(L)'
;MKLDLLKALNEERAARRAVVLVTNIASGEQRLVKSADSGKDSLAALIEKRLRTGKSGMEETPKGKVFFTVHVPAPRLVITGAVHISQTLAPLGRMLGYDVVIVDPRTAFASVERFPDVKIIAEWPDKALPPLGIDRYTAFVA
;
A
#
# COMPACT_ATOMS: atom_id res chain seq x y z
N MET A 1 0.32 -13.52 19.04
CA MET A 1 -0.35 -12.20 18.94
C MET A 1 -1.74 -12.30 19.54
N LYS A 2 -2.17 -11.32 20.35
CA LYS A 2 -3.52 -11.29 20.94
C LYS A 2 -4.58 -11.16 19.83
N LEU A 3 -5.73 -11.82 20.00
CA LEU A 3 -6.78 -11.90 18.96
C LEU A 3 -7.31 -10.51 18.55
N ASP A 4 -7.51 -9.61 19.51
CA ASP A 4 -8.00 -8.26 19.23
C ASP A 4 -7.03 -7.44 18.37
N LEU A 5 -5.71 -7.60 18.61
CA LEU A 5 -4.68 -6.96 17.80
C LEU A 5 -4.66 -7.54 16.38
N LEU A 6 -4.84 -8.85 16.23
CA LEU A 6 -4.95 -9.48 14.92
C LEU A 6 -6.17 -8.98 14.15
N LYS A 7 -7.32 -8.85 14.81
CA LYS A 7 -8.54 -8.34 14.19
C LYS A 7 -8.36 -6.90 13.73
N ALA A 8 -7.85 -6.02 14.58
CA ALA A 8 -7.57 -4.63 14.23
C ALA A 8 -6.54 -4.52 13.10
N LEU A 9 -5.49 -5.34 13.11
CA LEU A 9 -4.50 -5.39 12.03
C LEU A 9 -5.16 -5.77 10.69
N ASN A 10 -6.01 -6.80 10.69
CA ASN A 10 -6.71 -7.25 9.48
C ASN A 10 -7.69 -6.20 8.95
N GLU A 11 -8.39 -5.47 9.83
CA GLU A 11 -9.27 -4.36 9.44
C GLU A 11 -8.49 -3.24 8.73
N GLU A 12 -7.33 -2.84 9.25
CA GLU A 12 -6.47 -1.84 8.61
C GLU A 12 -5.93 -2.33 7.26
N ARG A 13 -5.50 -3.60 7.17
CA ARG A 13 -5.02 -4.21 5.92
C ARG A 13 -6.11 -4.28 4.86
N ALA A 14 -7.31 -4.72 5.22
CA ALA A 14 -8.44 -4.80 4.30
C ALA A 14 -8.83 -3.41 3.76
N ALA A 15 -8.71 -2.38 4.58
CA ALA A 15 -9.00 -1.01 4.20
C ALA A 15 -7.81 -0.27 3.55
N ARG A 16 -6.72 -0.96 3.20
CA ARG A 16 -5.50 -0.38 2.63
C ARG A 16 -4.93 0.78 3.48
N ARG A 17 -4.97 0.67 4.80
CA ARG A 17 -4.36 1.62 5.72
C ARG A 17 -3.09 1.05 6.32
N ALA A 18 -2.03 1.84 6.31
CA ALA A 18 -0.75 1.42 6.85
C ALA A 18 -0.79 1.39 8.37
N VAL A 19 -0.15 0.38 8.95
CA VAL A 19 -0.17 0.09 10.38
C VAL A 19 1.12 -0.61 10.80
N VAL A 20 1.56 -0.36 12.03
CA VAL A 20 2.78 -0.96 12.58
C VAL A 20 2.46 -1.67 13.90
N LEU A 21 2.81 -2.94 13.99
CA LEU A 21 2.79 -3.67 15.26
C LEU A 21 4.15 -3.50 15.94
N VAL A 22 4.17 -2.82 17.08
CA VAL A 22 5.35 -2.64 17.91
C VAL A 22 5.37 -3.76 18.94
N THR A 23 6.43 -4.55 18.94
CA THR A 23 6.63 -5.64 19.91
C THR A 23 7.87 -5.35 20.74
N ASN A 24 7.74 -5.28 22.06
CA ASN A 24 8.88 -5.30 22.96
C ASN A 24 9.46 -6.72 22.97
N ILE A 25 10.75 -6.86 22.64
CA ILE A 25 11.37 -8.19 22.50
C ILE A 25 11.61 -8.87 23.86
N ALA A 26 11.83 -8.10 24.92
CA ALA A 26 12.09 -8.66 26.25
C ALA A 26 10.80 -9.10 26.94
N SER A 27 9.73 -8.30 26.89
CA SER A 27 8.47 -8.61 27.56
C SER A 27 7.45 -9.33 26.68
N GLY A 28 7.63 -9.32 25.36
CA GLY A 28 6.62 -9.81 24.41
C GLY A 28 5.37 -8.92 24.33
N GLU A 29 5.36 -7.76 24.99
CA GLU A 29 4.24 -6.82 24.94
C GLU A 29 4.07 -6.27 23.52
N GLN A 30 2.81 -6.26 23.04
CA GLN A 30 2.47 -5.85 21.68
C GLN A 30 1.44 -4.74 21.72
N ARG A 31 1.63 -3.76 20.83
CA ARG A 31 0.65 -2.70 20.57
C ARG A 31 0.65 -2.35 19.10
N LEU A 32 -0.53 -2.02 18.59
CA LEU A 32 -0.75 -1.66 17.20
C LEU A 32 -0.80 -0.13 17.07
N VAL A 33 -0.05 0.43 16.14
CA VAL A 33 -0.04 1.87 15.83
C VAL A 33 -0.50 2.09 14.41
N LYS A 34 -1.67 2.73 14.26
CA LYS A 34 -2.21 3.12 12.96
C LYS A 34 -1.40 4.28 12.41
N SER A 35 -1.19 4.33 11.08
CA SER A 35 -0.46 5.44 10.46
C SER A 35 -1.10 6.81 10.71
N ALA A 36 -2.43 6.88 10.91
CA ALA A 36 -3.12 8.14 11.21
C ALA A 36 -2.82 8.67 12.63
N ASP A 37 -2.40 7.78 13.54
CA ASP A 37 -2.13 8.11 14.94
C ASP A 37 -0.62 8.06 15.27
N SER A 38 0.25 7.86 14.27
CA SER A 38 1.70 7.69 14.50
C SER A 38 2.33 8.87 15.23
N GLY A 39 1.87 10.09 14.96
CA GLY A 39 2.39 11.31 15.59
C GLY A 39 2.05 11.44 17.09
N LYS A 40 1.09 10.66 17.60
CA LYS A 40 0.74 10.64 19.03
C LYS A 40 1.58 9.63 19.81
N ASP A 41 2.40 8.83 19.13
CA ASP A 41 3.16 7.75 19.73
C ASP A 41 4.50 8.23 20.31
N SER A 42 4.90 7.65 21.44
CA SER A 42 6.24 7.85 22.03
C SER A 42 7.41 7.56 21.06
N LEU A 43 7.20 6.73 20.04
CA LEU A 43 8.20 6.36 19.03
C LEU A 43 7.86 6.93 17.63
N ALA A 44 7.10 8.04 17.56
CA ALA A 44 6.58 8.63 16.32
C ALA A 44 7.62 8.70 15.19
N ALA A 45 8.80 9.28 15.45
CA ALA A 45 9.84 9.45 14.42
C ALA A 45 10.32 8.12 13.82
N LEU A 46 10.48 7.07 14.65
CA LEU A 46 10.88 5.74 14.18
C LEU A 46 9.75 5.08 13.40
N ILE A 47 8.51 5.18 13.88
CA ILE A 47 7.33 4.63 13.22
C ILE A 47 7.14 5.27 11.86
N GLU A 48 7.25 6.60 11.75
CA GLU A 48 7.12 7.32 10.48
C GLU A 48 8.23 6.96 9.48
N LYS A 49 9.48 6.81 9.94
CA LYS A 49 10.58 6.30 9.12
C LYS A 49 10.28 4.90 8.58
N ARG A 50 9.76 4.01 9.43
CA ARG A 50 9.42 2.63 9.09
C ARG A 50 8.22 2.57 8.12
N LEU A 51 7.21 3.39 8.33
CA LEU A 51 6.05 3.54 7.43
C LEU A 51 6.45 4.08 6.05
N ARG A 52 7.40 5.00 5.99
CA ARG A 52 7.93 5.55 4.74
C ARG A 52 8.72 4.54 3.93
N THR A 53 9.53 3.72 4.61
CA THR A 53 10.36 2.69 3.95
C THR A 53 9.61 1.39 3.68
N GLY A 54 8.49 1.14 4.38
CA GLY A 54 7.76 -0.12 4.34
C GLY A 54 8.52 -1.30 4.95
N LYS A 55 9.66 -1.06 5.62
CA LYS A 55 10.58 -2.10 6.10
C LYS A 55 10.42 -2.34 7.59
N SER A 56 10.05 -3.57 7.94
CA SER A 56 10.12 -4.09 9.31
C SER A 56 11.56 -4.11 9.84
N GLY A 57 11.73 -4.11 11.16
CA GLY A 57 13.06 -4.20 11.76
C GLY A 57 13.09 -3.90 13.25
N MET A 58 14.28 -4.08 13.82
CA MET A 58 14.55 -3.83 15.23
C MET A 58 15.13 -2.43 15.43
N GLU A 59 14.82 -1.81 16.56
CA GLU A 59 15.42 -0.57 17.03
C GLU A 59 15.71 -0.67 18.53
N GLU A 60 16.77 0.02 18.97
CA GLU A 60 17.05 0.21 20.39
C GLU A 60 16.39 1.51 20.87
N THR A 61 15.64 1.43 21.97
CA THR A 61 14.99 2.58 22.60
C THR A 61 15.42 2.68 24.06
N PRO A 62 15.24 3.84 24.72
CA PRO A 62 15.50 3.95 26.16
C PRO A 62 14.70 2.96 27.02
N LYS A 63 13.59 2.42 26.50
CA LYS A 63 12.74 1.42 27.18
C LYS A 63 13.08 -0.03 26.79
N GLY A 64 14.14 -0.24 26.02
CA GLY A 64 14.60 -1.55 25.56
C GLY A 64 14.49 -1.78 24.06
N LYS A 65 14.77 -3.01 23.63
CA LYS A 65 14.72 -3.45 22.22
C LYS A 65 13.29 -3.68 21.77
N VAL A 66 12.91 -3.02 20.67
CA VAL A 66 11.58 -3.17 20.05
C VAL A 66 11.71 -3.61 18.61
N PHE A 67 10.78 -4.45 18.17
CA PHE A 67 10.65 -4.85 16.77
C PHE A 67 9.38 -4.27 16.18
N PHE A 68 9.54 -3.59 15.05
CA PHE A 68 8.45 -3.02 14.26
C PHE A 68 8.08 -3.99 13.14
N THR A 69 6.88 -4.55 13.21
CA THR A 69 6.29 -5.28 12.09
C THR A 69 5.44 -4.31 11.29
N VAL A 70 5.93 -3.91 10.12
CA VAL A 70 5.32 -2.88 9.28
C VAL A 70 4.39 -3.55 8.27
N HIS A 71 3.15 -3.09 8.21
CA HIS A 71 2.18 -3.49 7.20
C HIS A 71 1.76 -2.25 6.42
N VAL A 72 2.21 -2.17 5.18
CA VAL A 72 1.79 -1.16 4.21
C VAL A 72 0.94 -1.81 3.12
N PRO A 73 -0.01 -1.08 2.51
CA PRO A 73 -0.73 -1.53 1.33
C PRO A 73 0.22 -1.96 0.22
N ALA A 74 -0.21 -2.96 -0.57
CA ALA A 74 0.50 -3.32 -1.79
C ALA A 74 0.56 -2.11 -2.73
N PRO A 75 1.74 -1.84 -3.35
CA PRO A 75 1.90 -0.72 -4.23
C PRO A 75 0.99 -0.87 -5.45
N ARG A 76 0.31 0.21 -5.81
CA ARG A 76 -0.59 0.26 -6.95
C ARG A 76 0.00 1.17 -8.02
N LEU A 77 -0.13 0.78 -9.28
CA LEU A 77 0.25 1.58 -10.43
C LEU A 77 -0.99 1.86 -11.26
N VAL A 78 -1.43 3.13 -11.29
CA VAL A 78 -2.53 3.57 -12.14
C VAL A 78 -1.95 4.25 -13.38
N ILE A 79 -2.22 3.67 -14.55
CA ILE A 79 -1.77 4.16 -15.84
C ILE A 79 -2.98 4.81 -16.53
N THR A 80 -2.92 6.11 -16.79
CA THR A 80 -3.94 6.80 -17.60
C THR A 80 -3.48 6.84 -19.05
N GLY A 81 -4.30 6.30 -19.95
CA GLY A 81 -3.97 6.10 -21.35
C GLY A 81 -3.57 4.66 -21.65
N ALA A 82 -4.33 4.01 -22.52
CA ALA A 82 -4.12 2.65 -22.98
C ALA A 82 -3.28 2.64 -24.29
N VAL A 83 -2.23 3.45 -24.38
CA VAL A 83 -1.41 3.61 -25.60
C VAL A 83 -0.24 2.62 -25.63
N HIS A 84 0.66 2.76 -26.62
CA HIS A 84 1.75 1.81 -26.86
C HIS A 84 2.74 1.68 -25.70
N ILE A 85 3.06 2.76 -24.99
CA ILE A 85 3.92 2.72 -23.79
C ILE A 85 3.30 1.82 -22.71
N SER A 86 1.99 1.95 -22.49
CA SER A 86 1.25 1.20 -21.47
C SER A 86 1.29 -0.31 -21.73
N GLN A 87 1.35 -0.75 -22.99
CA GLN A 87 1.40 -2.18 -23.35
C GLN A 87 2.69 -2.84 -22.85
N THR A 88 3.80 -2.10 -22.81
CA THR A 88 5.07 -2.59 -22.26
C THR A 88 5.14 -2.37 -20.75
N LEU A 89 4.64 -1.22 -20.27
CA LEU A 89 4.72 -0.85 -18.86
C LEU A 89 3.85 -1.73 -17.96
N ALA A 90 2.64 -2.09 -18.39
CA ALA A 90 1.71 -2.81 -17.54
C ALA A 90 2.21 -4.23 -17.17
N PRO A 91 2.72 -5.06 -18.10
CA PRO A 91 3.35 -6.33 -17.77
C PRO A 91 4.57 -6.18 -16.85
N LEU A 92 5.44 -5.20 -17.10
CA LEU A 92 6.60 -4.93 -16.24
C LEU A 92 6.19 -4.55 -14.82
N GLY A 93 5.18 -3.68 -14.68
CA GLY A 93 4.61 -3.32 -13.38
C GLY A 93 4.08 -4.54 -12.63
N ARG A 94 3.34 -5.42 -13.32
CA ARG A 94 2.86 -6.68 -12.72
C ARG A 94 3.99 -7.61 -12.32
N MET A 95 5.02 -7.77 -13.15
CA MET A 95 6.20 -8.58 -12.84
C MET A 95 6.95 -8.08 -11.59
N LEU A 96 6.93 -6.77 -11.34
CA LEU A 96 7.50 -6.14 -10.15
C LEU A 96 6.57 -6.19 -8.93
N GLY A 97 5.38 -6.79 -9.05
CA GLY A 97 4.42 -6.97 -7.96
C GLY A 97 3.47 -5.79 -7.73
N TYR A 98 3.33 -4.86 -8.68
CA TYR A 98 2.34 -3.78 -8.59
C TYR A 98 0.93 -4.30 -8.91
N ASP A 99 -0.05 -3.77 -8.19
CA ASP A 99 -1.46 -3.81 -8.58
C ASP A 99 -1.66 -2.80 -9.73
N VAL A 100 -1.60 -3.28 -10.99
CA VAL A 100 -1.67 -2.42 -12.19
C VAL A 100 -3.12 -2.23 -12.62
N VAL A 101 -3.50 -0.96 -12.80
CA VAL A 101 -4.81 -0.55 -13.33
C VAL A 101 -4.61 0.40 -14.50
N ILE A 102 -5.30 0.17 -15.61
CA ILE A 102 -5.32 1.07 -16.77
C ILE A 102 -6.65 1.80 -16.82
N VAL A 103 -6.60 3.11 -17.02
CA VAL A 103 -7.76 3.98 -17.20
C VAL A 103 -7.66 4.64 -18.57
N ASP A 104 -8.62 4.37 -19.47
CA ASP A 104 -8.73 5.08 -20.75
C ASP A 104 -10.18 5.03 -21.23
N PRO A 105 -10.84 6.18 -21.50
CA PRO A 105 -12.24 6.20 -21.93
C PRO A 105 -12.43 5.66 -23.36
N ARG A 106 -11.36 5.51 -24.14
CA ARG A 106 -11.41 5.04 -25.52
C ARG A 106 -11.34 3.51 -25.52
N THR A 107 -12.49 2.87 -25.60
CA THR A 107 -12.64 1.40 -25.63
C THR A 107 -11.85 0.71 -26.74
N ALA A 108 -11.63 1.40 -27.88
CA ALA A 108 -10.77 0.89 -28.96
C ALA A 108 -9.32 0.65 -28.51
N PHE A 109 -8.85 1.36 -27.48
CA PHE A 109 -7.54 1.16 -26.89
C PHE A 109 -7.60 0.29 -25.62
N ALA A 110 -8.61 0.51 -24.78
CA ALA A 110 -8.78 -0.17 -23.50
C ALA A 110 -9.39 -1.59 -23.65
N SER A 111 -8.65 -2.52 -24.27
CA SER A 111 -9.12 -3.88 -24.54
C SER A 111 -8.32 -4.96 -23.80
N VAL A 112 -8.97 -6.09 -23.49
CA VAL A 112 -8.36 -7.22 -22.77
C VAL A 112 -7.28 -7.90 -23.61
N GLU A 113 -7.43 -7.89 -24.94
CA GLU A 113 -6.44 -8.45 -25.87
C GLU A 113 -5.12 -7.71 -25.83
N ARG A 114 -5.15 -6.39 -25.60
CA ARG A 114 -3.95 -5.54 -25.48
C ARG A 114 -3.34 -5.57 -24.10
N PHE A 115 -4.14 -5.86 -23.06
CA PHE A 115 -3.72 -5.86 -21.67
C PHE A 115 -4.28 -7.08 -20.92
N PRO A 116 -3.78 -8.28 -21.22
CA PRO A 116 -4.20 -9.49 -20.52
C PRO A 116 -3.83 -9.39 -19.03
N ASP A 117 -4.70 -9.91 -18.17
CA ASP A 117 -4.51 -9.95 -16.71
C ASP A 117 -4.33 -8.58 -16.03
N VAL A 118 -4.67 -7.47 -16.70
CA VAL A 118 -4.63 -6.12 -16.13
C VAL A 118 -6.06 -5.63 -15.94
N LYS A 119 -6.33 -4.95 -14.82
CA LYS A 119 -7.63 -4.33 -14.61
C LYS A 119 -7.74 -3.09 -15.51
N ILE A 120 -8.75 -3.07 -16.38
CA ILE A 120 -9.02 -1.95 -17.29
C ILE A 120 -10.31 -1.25 -16.86
N ILE A 121 -10.28 0.08 -16.83
CA ILE A 121 -11.44 0.93 -16.56
C ILE A 121 -11.64 1.84 -17.76
N ALA A 122 -12.70 1.57 -18.54
CA ALA A 122 -13.05 2.31 -19.74
C ALA A 122 -13.84 3.59 -19.44
N GLU A 123 -13.28 4.45 -18.56
CA GLU A 123 -13.89 5.70 -18.13
C GLU A 123 -12.87 6.83 -18.14
N TRP A 124 -13.36 8.07 -18.03
CA TRP A 124 -12.49 9.22 -17.81
C TRP A 124 -11.86 9.18 -16.41
N PRO A 125 -10.61 9.68 -16.23
CA PRO A 125 -9.91 9.63 -14.95
C PRO A 125 -10.69 10.25 -13.77
N ASP A 126 -11.40 11.35 -13.98
CA ASP A 126 -12.23 11.99 -12.96
C ASP A 126 -13.32 11.06 -12.38
N LYS A 127 -13.83 10.12 -13.20
CA LYS A 127 -14.80 9.10 -12.77
C LYS A 127 -14.13 7.83 -12.26
N ALA A 128 -13.02 7.42 -12.88
CA ALA A 128 -12.35 6.15 -12.57
C ALA A 128 -11.55 6.21 -11.26
N LEU A 129 -10.94 7.35 -10.92
CA LEU A 129 -10.04 7.47 -9.78
C LEU A 129 -10.74 7.47 -8.40
N PRO A 130 -11.88 8.17 -8.17
CA PRO A 130 -12.53 8.17 -6.87
C PRO A 130 -12.84 6.77 -6.30
N PRO A 131 -13.47 5.84 -7.04
CA PRO A 131 -13.77 4.51 -6.51
C PRO A 131 -12.53 3.60 -6.36
N LEU A 132 -11.38 3.96 -6.95
CA LEU A 132 -10.14 3.20 -6.78
C LEU A 132 -9.57 3.34 -5.36
N GLY A 133 -9.95 4.36 -4.59
CA GLY A 133 -9.41 4.58 -3.25
C GLY A 133 -7.91 4.86 -3.30
N ILE A 134 -7.53 5.91 -4.02
CA ILE A 134 -6.15 6.35 -4.17
C ILE A 134 -5.55 6.67 -2.81
N ASP A 135 -4.36 6.15 -2.57
CA ASP A 135 -3.63 6.29 -1.32
C ASP A 135 -2.16 6.67 -1.60
N ARG A 136 -1.40 6.92 -0.54
CA ARG A 136 0.04 7.24 -0.62
C ARG A 136 0.92 6.11 -1.18
N TYR A 137 0.35 4.92 -1.40
CA TYR A 137 1.00 3.74 -1.98
C TYR A 137 0.57 3.53 -3.43
N THR A 138 -0.08 4.53 -4.03
CA THR A 138 -0.49 4.56 -5.43
C THR A 138 0.42 5.48 -6.24
N ALA A 139 1.03 4.95 -7.29
CA ALA A 139 1.78 5.71 -8.29
C ALA A 139 0.91 5.97 -9.53
N PHE A 140 1.14 7.11 -10.18
CA PHE A 140 0.44 7.52 -11.40
C PHE A 140 1.41 7.63 -12.57
N VAL A 141 0.95 7.21 -13.74
CA VAL A 141 1.62 7.41 -15.03
C VAL A 141 0.58 7.96 -16.00
N ALA A 142 0.85 9.14 -16.56
CA ALA A 142 -0.06 9.87 -17.43
C ALA A 142 0.68 10.48 -18.62
#